data_AF-A0AAE2DHH9-F1
#
_entry.id   AF-A0AAE2DHH9-F1
#
_cell.length_a   1.000
_cell.length_b   1.000
_cell.length_c   1.000
_cell.angle_alpha   90.00
_cell.angle_beta   90.00
_cell.angle_gamma   90.00
#
_symmetry.space_group_name_H-M   'P 1'
#
loop_
_entity.id
_entity.type
_entity.pdbx_description
1 polymer ?
#
loop_
_entity_poly.entity_id
_entity_poly.type
_entity_poly.pdbx_seq_one_letter_code
_entity_poly.pdbx_strand_id
1 'polypeptide(L)' 'MIVDYLMARALLLYKHEDGASAIEYAIVVAMVAVVVVVFVTPLGDRMLAIFNNVLVSLGGTTQTRPTP' A
#
# COMPACT_ATOMS: atom_id res chain seq x y z
N MET A 1 -37.46 4.88 -32.29
CA MET A 1 -36.97 3.49 -32.42
C MET A 1 -35.46 3.41 -32.66
N ILE A 2 -34.93 3.86 -33.80
CA ILE A 2 -33.47 3.79 -34.06
C ILE A 2 -32.68 4.86 -33.30
N VAL A 3 -33.22 6.08 -33.21
CA VAL A 3 -32.55 7.23 -32.57
C VAL A 3 -32.49 7.03 -31.06
N ASP A 4 -33.57 6.53 -30.46
CA ASP A 4 -33.61 6.19 -29.03
C ASP A 4 -32.64 5.06 -28.69
N TYR A 5 -32.49 4.08 -29.58
CA TYR A 5 -31.51 2.99 -29.42
C TYR A 5 -30.08 3.51 -29.48
N LEU A 6 -29.78 4.41 -30.43
CA LEU A 6 -28.47 5.04 -30.54
C LEU A 6 -28.17 5.94 -29.34
N MET A 7 -29.15 6.70 -28.86
CA MET A 7 -29.00 7.53 -27.65
C MET A 7 -28.81 6.69 -26.39
N ALA A 8 -29.55 5.60 -26.24
CA ALA A 8 -29.34 4.66 -25.13
C ALA A 8 -27.93 4.05 -25.16
N ARG A 9 -27.42 3.69 -26.34
CA ARG A 9 -26.06 3.16 -26.51
C ARG A 9 -24.98 4.21 -26.26
N ALA A 10 -25.20 5.45 -26.69
CA ALA A 10 -24.29 6.57 -26.43
C ALA A 10 -24.21 6.91 -24.93
N LEU A 11 -25.35 6.83 -24.23
CA LEU A 11 -25.40 7.02 -22.77
C LEU A 11 -24.71 5.88 -22.02
N LEU A 12 -24.89 4.63 -22.46
CA LEU A 12 -24.15 3.49 -21.89
C LEU A 12 -22.64 3.64 -22.14
N LEU A 13 -22.24 4.09 -23.33
CA LEU A 13 -20.85 4.36 -23.65
C LEU A 13 -20.24 5.47 -22.81
N TYR A 14 -20.98 6.56 -22.59
CA TYR A 14 -20.56 7.66 -21.73
C TYR A 14 -20.48 7.26 -20.25
N LYS A 15 -21.32 6.30 -19.82
CA LYS A 15 -21.37 5.80 -18.45
C LYS A 15 -20.44 4.60 -18.20
N HIS A 16 -19.64 4.18 -19.19
CA HIS A 16 -18.59 3.18 -18.99
C HIS A 16 -17.44 3.79 -18.19
N GLU A 17 -17.63 3.88 -16.87
CA GLU A 17 -16.56 4.02 -15.89
C GLU A 17 -15.96 2.63 -15.68
N ASP A 18 -15.18 2.16 -16.66
CA ASP A 18 -14.41 0.93 -16.51
C ASP A 18 -13.32 1.20 -15.45
N GLY A 19 -13.68 0.98 -14.17
CA GLY A 19 -12.68 0.82 -13.12
C GLY A 19 -11.71 -0.29 -13.52
N ALA A 20 -10.45 -0.18 -13.07
CA ALA A 20 -9.46 -1.20 -13.43
C ALA A 20 -10.01 -2.59 -13.06
N SER A 21 -9.70 -3.59 -13.87
CA SER A 21 -10.20 -4.93 -13.61
C SER A 21 -9.74 -5.38 -12.21
N ALA A 22 -10.55 -6.14 -11.49
CA ALA A 22 -10.20 -6.59 -10.13
C ALA A 22 -8.80 -7.27 -10.08
N ILE A 23 -8.40 -7.93 -11.18
CA ILE A 23 -7.06 -8.53 -11.34
C ILE A 23 -5.93 -7.49 -11.42
N GLU A 24 -6.17 -6.32 -12.01
CA GLU A 24 -5.17 -5.26 -12.15
C GLU A 24 -4.95 -4.56 -10.81
N TYR A 25 -6.02 -4.26 -10.08
CA TYR A 25 -5.91 -3.74 -8.71
C TYR A 25 -5.20 -4.73 -7.79
N ALA A 26 -5.42 -6.04 -7.94
CA ALA A 26 -4.72 -7.06 -7.15
C ALA A 26 -3.19 -7.03 -7.39
N ILE A 27 -2.75 -6.82 -8.63
CA ILE A 27 -1.33 -6.72 -8.97
C ILE A 27 -0.73 -5.44 -8.39
N VAL A 28 -1.42 -4.31 -8.48
CA VAL A 28 -0.96 -3.04 -7.88
C VAL A 28 -0.78 -3.19 -6.37
N VAL A 29 -1.74 -3.82 -5.68
CA VAL A 29 -1.65 -4.09 -4.25
C VAL A 29 -0.48 -5.03 -3.93
N ALA A 30 -0.26 -6.08 -4.73
CA ALA A 30 0.87 -6.99 -4.55
C ALA A 30 2.22 -6.26 -4.69
N MET A 31 2.36 -5.36 -5.67
CA MET A 31 3.57 -4.56 -5.84
C MET A 31 3.84 -3.66 -4.64
N VAL A 32 2.82 -2.97 -4.12
CA VAL A 32 2.96 -2.14 -2.92
C VAL A 32 3.31 -2.99 -1.69
N ALA A 33 2.70 -4.16 -1.54
CA ALA A 33 2.98 -5.06 -0.43
C ALA A 33 4.44 -5.52 -0.41
N VAL A 34 5.02 -5.86 -1.56
CA VAL A 34 6.44 -6.23 -1.68
C VAL A 34 7.33 -5.08 -1.24
N VAL A 35 7.05 -3.85 -1.70
CA VAL A 35 7.80 -2.65 -1.29
C VAL A 35 7.73 -2.49 0.23
N VAL A 36 6.55 -2.55 0.83
CA VAL A 36 6.37 -2.38 2.28
C VAL A 36 7.19 -3.42 3.06
N VAL A 37 7.12 -4.71 2.71
CA VAL A 37 7.86 -5.78 3.41
C VAL A 37 9.37 -5.56 3.32
N VAL A 38 9.89 -5.14 2.16
CA VAL A 38 11.32 -4.89 1.96
C VAL A 38 11.83 -3.74 2.81
N PHE A 39 11.04 -2.68 2.99
CA PHE A 39 11.50 -1.45 3.66
C PHE A 39 11.18 -1.38 5.15
N VAL A 40 10.11 -2.05 5.63
CA VAL A 40 9.68 -1.93 7.04
C VAL A 40 10.70 -2.50 8.01
N THR A 41 11.28 -3.67 7.75
CA THR A 41 12.28 -4.28 8.65
C THR A 41 13.53 -3.40 8.84
N PRO A 42 14.24 -2.97 7.78
CA PRO A 42 15.44 -2.15 7.95
C PRO A 42 15.13 -0.76 8.52
N LEU A 43 13.95 -0.21 8.25
CA LEU A 43 13.49 1.04 8.87
C LEU A 43 13.29 0.84 10.38
N GLY A 44 12.62 -0.24 10.78
CA GLY A 44 12.43 -0.62 12.17
C GLY A 44 13.75 -0.83 12.91
N ASP A 45 14.74 -1.46 12.28
CA ASP A 45 16.07 -1.65 12.85
C ASP A 45 16.78 -0.31 13.12
N ARG A 46 16.68 0.65 12.18
CA ARG A 46 17.26 1.99 12.35
C ARG A 46 16.57 2.76 13.46
N MET A 47 15.23 2.70 13.54
CA MET A 47 14.48 3.34 14.62
C MET A 47 14.85 2.74 15.97
N LEU A 48 14.92 1.42 16.08
CA LEU A 48 15.35 0.73 17.30
C LEU A 48 16.75 1.17 17.72
N ALA A 49 17.69 1.27 16.78
CA ALA A 49 19.05 1.74 17.06
C ALA A 49 19.07 3.18 17.61
N ILE A 50 18.29 4.09 17.01
CA ILE A 50 18.18 5.48 17.47
C ILE A 50 17.62 5.53 18.91
N PHE A 51 16.53 4.81 19.18
CA PHE A 51 15.95 4.80 20.53
C PHE A 51 16.86 4.13 21.55
N ASN A 52 17.59 3.07 21.18
CA ASN A 52 18.58 2.45 22.05
C ASN A 52 19.74 3.40 22.37
N ASN A 53 20.21 4.18 21.39
CA ASN A 53 21.24 5.19 21.64
C ASN A 53 20.79 6.25 22.64
N VAL A 54 19.53 6.70 22.52
CA VAL A 54 18.91 7.61 23.50
C VAL A 54 18.79 6.93 24.86
N LEU A 55 18.30 5.70 24.93
CA LEU A 55 18.12 4.99 26.19
C LEU A 55 19.44 4.80 26.95
N VAL A 56 20.51 4.42 26.23
CA VAL A 56 21.85 4.27 26.79
C VAL A 56 22.41 5.60 27.27
N SER A 57 22.19 6.71 26.56
CA SER A 57 22.65 8.03 27.01
C SER A 57 21.93 8.50 28.28
N LEU A 58 20.72 7.99 28.53
CA LEU A 58 19.98 8.18 29.79
C LEU A 58 20.38 7.18 30.90
N GLY A 59 21.37 6.31 30.67
CA GLY A 59 21.83 5.31 31.64
C GLY A 59 21.01 4.01 31.67
N GLY A 60 20.12 3.80 30.69
CA GLY A 60 19.38 2.56 30.50
C GLY A 60 20.17 1.47 29.78
N THR A 61 19.55 0.29 29.66
CA THR A 61 20.11 -0.87 28.95
C THR A 61 19.41 -1.08 27.61
N THR A 62 20.13 -1.57 26.61
CA THR A 62 19.61 -1.77 25.25
C THR A 62 18.45 -2.76 25.22
N GLN A 63 17.41 -2.43 24.47
CA GLN A 63 16.25 -3.28 24.23
C GLN A 63 16.40 -4.03 22.91
N THR A 64 15.96 -5.29 22.90
CA THR A 64 15.90 -6.12 21.70
C THR A 64 14.47 -6.17 21.20
N ARG A 65 14.28 -6.21 19.87
CA ARG A 65 12.96 -6.36 19.29
C ARG A 65 12.39 -7.75 19.68
N PRO A 66 11.19 -7.83 20.25
CA PRO A 66 10.49 -9.10 20.38
C PRO A 66 10.27 -9.68 18.99
N THR A 67 10.79 -10.88 18.73
CA THR A 67 10.43 -11.64 17.53
C THR A 67 8.98 -12.11 17.65
N PRO A 68 8.13 -11.86 16.63
CA PRO A 68 6.86 -12.54 16.49
C PRO A 68 7.02 -14.06 16.40
#